data_AF-A0A1G6QVS5-F1
#
_entry.id   AF-A0A1G6QVS5-F1
#
_cell.length_a   1.000
_cell.length_b   1.000
_cell.length_c   1.000
_cell.angle_alpha   90.00
_cell.angle_beta   90.00
_cell.angle_gamma   90.00
#
_symmetry.space_group_name_H-M   'P 1'
#
loop_
_entity.id
_entity.type
_entity.pdbx_description
1 polymer ?
#
loop_
_entity_poly.entity_id
_entity_poly.type
_entity_poly.pdbx_seq_one_letter_code
_entity_poly.pdbx_strand_id
1 'polypeptide(L)'
;MKRMNMKRLIDRFTFELPENPSYIYTRFRQMHERRRSIHRYWPATATRSQLIDTYWRSALLHFSSIIILGVLVTSFFSGTLDLLYFLSVAIFTIGAFPPLYYFIYRPIFNSSFLPNLENAIATYEGRELSLLEKCRQDQLSNRTLVLLFYVFDKTSCANYLSPNDKCADLLHKLFGVSTKSMKNELDLIFKKAKRAKMESRLRVEVNKSFEDAFKVLETMQFSEGIKLLKQLEQQFLRS
;
A
#
# COMPACT_ATOMS: atom_id res chain seq x y z
N MET A 1 -7.76 -23.57 25.79
CA MET A 1 -6.28 -23.49 25.69
C MET A 1 -5.86 -23.61 24.23
N LYS A 2 -5.21 -22.60 23.65
CA LYS A 2 -4.76 -22.60 22.25
C LYS A 2 -3.55 -23.54 22.15
N ARG A 3 -3.62 -24.57 21.29
CA ARG A 3 -2.52 -25.53 21.05
C ARG A 3 -1.27 -24.74 20.63
N MET A 4 -0.29 -24.63 21.53
CA MET A 4 0.94 -23.91 21.27
C MET A 4 1.76 -24.76 20.30
N ASN A 5 2.07 -24.21 19.13
CA ASN A 5 2.76 -24.94 18.07
C ASN A 5 4.23 -25.15 18.50
N MET A 6 4.62 -26.40 18.80
CA MET A 6 5.94 -26.76 19.35
C MET A 6 7.09 -26.17 18.53
N LYS A 7 6.92 -26.12 17.20
CA LYS A 7 7.86 -25.50 16.27
C LYS A 7 8.13 -24.03 16.59
N ARG A 8 7.09 -23.25 16.92
CA ARG A 8 7.25 -21.83 17.29
C ARG A 8 7.96 -21.61 18.63
N LEU A 9 7.95 -22.60 19.53
CA LEU A 9 8.72 -22.52 20.78
C LEU A 9 10.19 -22.78 20.50
N ILE A 10 10.48 -23.78 19.67
CA ILE A 10 11.83 -24.09 19.22
C ILE A 10 12.42 -22.90 18.48
N ASP A 11 11.72 -22.35 17.48
CA ASP A 11 12.21 -21.21 16.69
C ASP A 11 12.39 -19.92 17.52
N ARG A 12 11.71 -19.81 18.69
CA ARG A 12 11.92 -18.73 19.66
C ARG A 12 13.13 -18.96 20.54
N PHE A 13 13.38 -20.21 20.90
CA PHE A 13 14.52 -20.62 21.71
C PHE A 13 15.81 -20.68 20.90
N THR A 14 15.75 -20.93 19.59
CA THR A 14 16.91 -20.89 18.69
C THR A 14 17.13 -19.51 18.05
N PHE A 15 16.24 -18.54 18.34
CA PHE A 15 16.30 -17.18 17.81
C PHE A 15 16.31 -17.13 16.26
N GLU A 16 15.68 -18.09 15.59
CA GLU A 16 15.63 -18.20 14.12
C GLU A 16 14.53 -17.34 13.47
N LEU A 17 13.46 -17.04 14.21
CA LEU A 17 12.32 -16.25 13.72
C LEU A 17 12.70 -14.85 13.18
N PRO A 18 13.61 -14.09 13.81
CA PRO A 18 14.03 -12.78 13.33
C PRO A 18 14.84 -12.80 12.03
N GLU A 19 15.25 -13.98 11.55
CA GLU A 19 16.01 -14.10 10.29
C GLU A 19 15.13 -14.43 9.10
N ASN A 20 13.96 -15.04 9.34
CA ASN A 20 13.09 -15.51 8.26
C ASN A 20 12.37 -14.34 7.54
N PRO A 21 12.67 -14.08 6.25
CA PRO A 21 12.10 -12.94 5.53
C PRO A 21 10.57 -13.02 5.38
N SER A 22 10.04 -14.23 5.17
CA SER A 22 8.59 -14.46 5.03
C SER A 22 7.85 -14.18 6.35
N TYR A 23 8.47 -14.55 7.47
CA TYR A 23 7.94 -14.24 8.80
C TYR A 23 7.90 -12.73 9.06
N ILE A 24 9.01 -12.03 8.77
CA ILE A 24 9.11 -10.57 8.93
C ILE A 24 8.06 -9.85 8.08
N TYR A 25 7.95 -10.21 6.80
CA TYR A 25 6.94 -9.62 5.91
C TYR A 25 5.51 -9.85 6.41
N THR A 26 5.19 -11.09 6.77
CA THR A 26 3.86 -11.44 7.29
C THR A 26 3.54 -10.66 8.56
N ARG A 27 4.51 -10.55 9.47
CA ARG A 27 4.36 -9.85 10.74
C ARG A 27 4.21 -8.34 10.53
N PHE A 28 4.99 -7.76 9.63
CA PHE A 28 4.86 -6.37 9.21
C PHE A 28 3.45 -6.10 8.69
N ARG A 29 3.00 -6.86 7.70
CA ARG A 29 1.68 -6.70 7.09
C ARG A 29 0.56 -6.81 8.11
N GLN A 30 0.54 -7.89 8.91
CA GLN A 30 -0.50 -8.10 9.92
C GLN A 30 -0.55 -6.97 10.94
N MET A 31 0.60 -6.50 11.42
CA MET A 31 0.65 -5.43 12.40
C MET A 31 0.24 -4.09 11.78
N HIS A 32 0.69 -3.81 10.55
CA HIS A 32 0.36 -2.59 9.84
C HIS A 32 -1.15 -2.52 9.51
N GLU A 33 -1.73 -3.59 8.97
CA GLU A 33 -3.18 -3.68 8.67
C GLU A 33 -4.01 -3.55 9.95
N ARG A 34 -3.61 -4.22 11.05
CA ARG A 34 -4.28 -4.10 12.35
C ARG A 34 -4.23 -2.69 12.92
N ARG A 35 -3.16 -1.94 12.68
CA ARG A 35 -3.06 -0.55 13.14
C ARG A 35 -3.86 0.39 12.23
N ARG A 36 -3.87 0.17 10.93
CA ARG A 36 -4.69 0.94 9.96
C ARG A 36 -6.19 0.79 10.19
N SER A 37 -6.64 -0.36 10.68
CA SER A 37 -8.06 -0.55 11.02
C SER A 37 -8.52 0.33 12.20
N ILE A 38 -7.59 0.76 13.05
CA ILE A 38 -7.87 1.65 14.19
C ILE A 38 -7.55 3.11 13.85
N HIS A 39 -6.44 3.33 13.14
CA HIS A 39 -5.96 4.66 12.76
C HIS A 39 -5.89 4.78 11.23
N ARG A 40 -6.76 5.62 10.64
CA ARG A 40 -6.86 5.81 9.18
C ARG A 40 -5.50 6.12 8.51
N TYR A 41 -4.65 6.90 9.20
CA TYR A 41 -3.32 7.26 8.73
C TYR A 41 -2.27 6.68 9.67
N TRP A 42 -1.85 5.45 9.38
CA TRP A 42 -0.76 4.79 10.12
C TRP A 42 0.44 4.59 9.18
N PRO A 43 1.58 5.28 9.41
CA PRO A 43 2.72 5.22 8.51
C PRO A 43 3.53 3.91 8.69
N ALA A 44 4.17 3.44 7.62
CA ALA A 44 5.03 2.25 7.64
C ALA A 44 6.18 2.38 8.65
N THR A 45 6.72 3.59 8.83
CA THR A 45 7.78 3.90 9.81
C THR A 45 7.37 3.65 11.26
N ALA A 46 6.09 3.80 11.59
CA ALA A 46 5.57 3.48 12.93
C ALA A 46 5.52 1.96 13.15
N THR A 47 5.08 1.20 12.15
CA THR A 47 5.13 -0.28 12.19
C THR A 47 6.57 -0.77 12.30
N ARG A 48 7.48 -0.18 11.52
CA ARG A 48 8.92 -0.46 11.57
C ARG A 48 9.48 -0.33 12.99
N SER A 49 9.21 0.81 13.64
CA SER A 49 9.66 1.08 15.00
C SER A 49 9.11 0.06 16.00
N GLN A 50 7.84 -0.35 15.88
CA GLN A 50 7.25 -1.41 16.72
C GLN A 50 7.88 -2.78 16.49
N LEU A 51 8.26 -3.11 15.24
CA LEU A 51 8.95 -4.37 14.95
C LEU A 51 10.36 -4.39 15.52
N ILE A 52 11.09 -3.27 15.43
CA ILE A 52 12.42 -3.11 16.04
C ILE A 52 12.33 -3.26 17.56
N ASP A 53 11.39 -2.58 18.23
CA ASP A 53 11.16 -2.74 19.66
C ASP A 53 10.87 -4.21 20.02
N THR A 54 10.02 -4.88 19.23
CA THR A 54 9.74 -6.29 19.51
C THR A 54 10.93 -7.21 19.27
N TYR A 55 11.80 -6.90 18.29
CA TYR A 55 13.03 -7.65 18.08
C TYR A 55 13.89 -7.61 19.34
N TRP A 56 14.14 -6.42 19.89
CA TRP A 56 14.96 -6.26 21.08
C TRP A 56 14.33 -6.87 22.33
N ARG A 57 13.00 -6.77 22.49
CA ARG A 57 12.29 -7.51 23.54
C ARG A 57 12.45 -9.02 23.38
N SER A 58 12.41 -9.53 22.16
CA SER A 58 12.62 -10.96 21.90
C SER A 58 14.04 -11.40 22.24
N ALA A 59 15.05 -10.57 21.94
CA ALA A 59 16.44 -10.82 22.32
C ALA A 59 16.63 -10.86 23.84
N LEU A 60 16.00 -9.94 24.57
CA LEU A 60 16.01 -9.94 26.04
C LEU A 60 15.31 -11.16 26.63
N LEU A 61 14.17 -11.57 26.08
CA LEU A 61 13.47 -12.78 26.51
C LEU A 61 14.28 -14.05 26.23
N HIS A 62 14.92 -14.13 25.06
CA HIS A 62 15.81 -15.23 24.71
C HIS A 62 16.98 -15.32 25.70
N PHE A 63 17.67 -14.20 25.95
CA PHE A 63 18.71 -14.12 26.96
C PHE A 63 18.23 -14.57 28.35
N SER A 64 17.09 -14.02 28.80
CA SER A 64 16.50 -14.38 30.10
C SER A 64 16.17 -15.88 30.19
N SER A 65 15.71 -16.49 29.09
CA SER A 65 15.40 -17.93 29.04
C SER A 65 16.64 -18.80 29.19
N ILE A 66 17.77 -18.41 28.61
CA ILE A 66 19.05 -19.11 28.76
C ILE A 66 19.53 -19.03 30.21
N ILE A 67 19.45 -17.84 30.83
CA ILE A 67 19.85 -17.64 32.22
C ILE A 67 18.97 -18.45 33.17
N ILE A 68 17.65 -18.41 33.02
CA ILE A 68 16.72 -19.19 33.83
C ILE A 68 17.02 -20.68 33.70
N LEU A 69 17.26 -21.17 32.49
CA LEU A 69 17.60 -22.57 32.26
C LEU A 69 18.92 -22.95 32.94
N GLY A 70 19.95 -22.10 32.82
CA GLY A 70 21.24 -22.31 33.48
C GLY A 70 21.15 -22.32 35.00
N VAL A 71 20.35 -21.42 35.58
CA VAL A 71 20.07 -21.39 37.03
C VAL A 71 19.36 -22.66 37.45
N LEU A 72 18.32 -23.11 36.73
CA LEU A 72 17.61 -24.35 37.06
C LEU A 72 18.53 -25.57 37.03
N VAL A 73 19.39 -25.68 36.02
CA VAL A 73 20.35 -26.78 35.90
C VAL A 73 21.35 -26.73 37.05
N THR A 74 21.99 -25.60 37.30
CA THR A 74 23.00 -25.47 38.36
C THR A 74 22.39 -25.66 39.76
N SER A 75 21.18 -25.14 39.98
CA SER A 75 20.42 -25.29 41.23
C SER A 75 20.10 -26.75 41.55
N PHE A 76 19.88 -27.59 40.53
CA PHE A 76 19.63 -29.02 40.72
C PHE A 76 20.88 -29.77 41.23
N PHE A 77 22.08 -29.33 40.84
CA PHE A 77 23.34 -29.96 41.26
C PHE A 77 23.94 -29.32 42.51
N SER A 78 23.63 -28.06 42.80
CA SER A 78 24.09 -27.38 44.02
C SER A 78 23.23 -27.78 45.21
N GLY A 79 23.81 -28.43 46.21
CA GLY A 79 23.10 -28.84 47.43
C GLY A 79 22.58 -27.69 48.30
N THR A 80 23.06 -26.45 48.10
CA THR A 80 22.67 -25.26 48.88
C THR A 80 22.56 -24.01 48.00
N LEU A 81 21.45 -23.29 48.13
CA LEU A 81 21.18 -22.01 47.45
C LEU A 81 21.45 -20.84 48.41
N ASP A 82 22.72 -20.51 48.63
CA ASP A 82 23.12 -19.43 49.53
C ASP A 82 23.22 -18.06 48.82
N LEU A 83 23.47 -17.00 49.60
CA LEU A 83 23.59 -15.64 49.06
C LEU A 83 24.72 -15.51 48.04
N LEU A 84 25.83 -16.22 48.25
CA LEU A 84 26.99 -16.21 47.36
C LEU A 84 26.65 -16.80 46.00
N TYR A 85 25.86 -17.88 45.95
CA TYR A 85 25.33 -18.43 44.71
C TYR A 85 24.55 -17.38 43.91
N PHE A 86 23.56 -16.70 44.53
CA PHE A 86 22.77 -15.69 43.81
C PHE A 86 23.61 -14.49 43.35
N LEU A 87 24.59 -14.05 44.15
CA LEU A 87 25.53 -13.00 43.74
C LEU A 87 26.37 -13.43 42.54
N SER A 88 26.86 -14.67 42.52
CA SER A 88 27.64 -15.21 41.40
C SER A 88 26.82 -15.27 40.12
N VAL A 89 25.55 -15.72 40.19
CA VAL A 89 24.62 -15.76 39.06
C VAL A 89 24.33 -14.35 38.54
N ALA A 90 24.13 -13.36 39.43
CA ALA A 90 23.87 -11.99 39.04
C ALA A 90 25.06 -11.38 38.29
N ILE A 91 26.28 -11.53 38.82
CA ILE A 91 27.51 -11.04 38.18
C ILE A 91 27.71 -11.71 36.82
N PHE A 92 27.54 -13.03 36.74
CA PHE A 92 27.65 -13.78 35.49
C PHE A 92 26.61 -13.31 34.46
N THR A 93 25.36 -13.10 34.87
CA THR A 93 24.28 -12.62 34.01
C THR A 93 24.61 -11.26 33.42
N ILE A 94 25.04 -10.31 34.25
CA ILE A 94 25.44 -8.97 33.80
C ILE A 94 26.64 -9.05 32.85
N GLY A 95 27.63 -9.89 33.16
CA GLY A 95 28.83 -10.08 32.33
C GLY A 95 28.58 -10.82 31.01
N ALA A 96 27.60 -11.73 30.96
CA ALA A 96 27.30 -12.54 29.78
C ALA A 96 26.46 -11.78 28.73
N PHE A 97 25.71 -10.76 29.13
CA PHE A 97 24.86 -10.01 28.19
C PHE A 97 25.65 -9.21 27.13
N PRO A 98 26.70 -8.42 27.46
CA PRO A 98 27.42 -7.65 26.46
C PRO A 98 28.03 -8.50 25.34
N PRO A 99 28.73 -9.62 25.60
CA PRO A 99 29.21 -10.50 24.53
C PRO A 99 28.07 -11.02 23.63
N LEU A 100 26.97 -11.51 24.21
CA LEU A 100 25.82 -11.99 23.42
C LEU A 100 25.20 -10.87 22.57
N TYR A 101 25.09 -9.67 23.14
CA TYR A 101 24.60 -8.49 22.42
C TYR A 101 25.49 -8.14 21.24
N TYR A 102 26.81 -8.04 21.44
CA TYR A 102 27.75 -7.60 20.40
C TYR A 102 28.03 -8.65 19.34
N PHE A 103 28.06 -9.93 19.70
CA PHE A 103 28.46 -11.02 18.79
C PHE A 103 27.28 -11.79 18.18
N ILE A 104 26.09 -11.75 18.78
CA ILE A 104 24.92 -12.50 18.29
C ILE A 104 23.80 -11.56 17.89
N TYR A 105 23.21 -10.83 18.86
CA TYR A 105 21.99 -10.07 18.57
C TYR A 105 22.23 -8.89 17.63
N ARG A 106 23.28 -8.09 17.86
CA ARG A 106 23.56 -6.93 17.01
C ARG A 106 23.95 -7.31 15.57
N PRO A 107 24.77 -8.34 15.32
CA PRO A 107 25.03 -8.82 13.96
C PRO A 107 23.75 -9.26 13.26
N ILE A 108 22.95 -10.15 13.86
CA ILE A 108 21.68 -10.64 13.29
C ILE A 108 20.73 -9.47 12.99
N PHE A 109 20.66 -8.49 13.90
CA PHE A 109 19.84 -7.30 13.70
C PHE A 109 20.26 -6.53 12.45
N ASN A 110 21.55 -6.25 12.28
CA ASN A 110 22.05 -5.42 11.19
C ASN A 110 22.16 -6.16 9.85
N SER A 111 22.52 -7.45 9.86
CA SER A 111 22.76 -8.21 8.62
C SER A 111 21.49 -8.81 8.05
N SER A 112 20.54 -9.20 8.91
CA SER A 112 19.41 -10.04 8.51
C SER A 112 18.08 -9.35 8.79
N PHE A 113 17.80 -9.04 10.06
CA PHE A 113 16.47 -8.54 10.44
C PHE A 113 16.16 -7.18 9.82
N LEU A 114 17.05 -6.20 9.96
CA LEU A 114 16.81 -4.84 9.50
C LEU A 114 16.71 -4.77 7.96
N PRO A 115 17.63 -5.35 7.16
CA PRO A 115 17.47 -5.38 5.71
C PRO A 115 16.19 -6.09 5.25
N ASN A 116 15.83 -7.22 5.86
CA ASN A 116 14.59 -7.92 5.53
C ASN A 116 13.33 -7.11 5.89
N LEU A 117 13.39 -6.33 6.98
CA LEU A 117 12.32 -5.41 7.36
C LEU A 117 12.17 -4.27 6.35
N GLU A 118 13.28 -3.64 5.92
CA GLU A 118 13.23 -2.60 4.88
C GLU A 118 12.70 -3.16 3.55
N ASN A 119 13.16 -4.35 3.16
CA ASN A 119 12.64 -5.03 1.97
C ASN A 119 11.14 -5.34 2.08
N ALA A 120 10.67 -5.75 3.27
CA ALA A 120 9.25 -5.99 3.51
C ALA A 120 8.41 -4.70 3.39
N ILE A 121 8.93 -3.57 3.88
CA ILE A 121 8.29 -2.25 3.73
C ILE A 121 8.24 -1.86 2.26
N ALA A 122 9.37 -1.89 1.55
CA ALA A 122 9.44 -1.54 0.13
C ALA A 122 8.52 -2.42 -0.74
N THR A 123 8.46 -3.72 -0.45
CA THR A 123 7.57 -4.66 -1.14
C THR A 123 6.10 -4.31 -0.89
N TYR A 124 5.73 -3.94 0.34
CA TYR A 124 4.37 -3.55 0.68
C TYR A 124 3.96 -2.24 0.00
N GLU A 125 4.80 -1.21 0.08
CA GLU A 125 4.54 0.10 -0.53
C GLU A 125 4.52 0.01 -2.07
N GLY A 126 5.45 -0.74 -2.67
CA GLY A 126 5.46 -1.01 -4.10
C GLY A 126 4.19 -1.75 -4.57
N ARG A 127 3.65 -2.64 -3.74
CA ARG A 127 2.35 -3.28 -4.00
C ARG A 127 1.19 -2.29 -3.93
N GLU A 128 1.16 -1.39 -2.97
CA GLU A 128 0.11 -0.36 -2.91
C GLU A 128 0.18 0.59 -4.11
N LEU A 129 1.39 1.02 -4.49
CA LEU A 129 1.60 1.87 -5.66
C LEU A 129 1.19 1.19 -6.96
N SER A 130 1.55 -0.08 -7.15
CA SER A 130 1.14 -0.83 -8.35
C SER A 130 -0.37 -1.06 -8.40
N LEU A 131 -1.06 -1.24 -7.26
CA LEU A 131 -2.51 -1.29 -7.23
C LEU A 131 -3.15 0.04 -7.61
N LEU A 132 -2.61 1.16 -7.10
CA LEU A 132 -3.06 2.50 -7.50
C LEU A 132 -2.83 2.77 -8.99
N GLU A 133 -1.67 2.36 -9.51
CA GLU A 133 -1.36 2.48 -10.93
C GLU A 133 -2.29 1.63 -11.79
N LYS A 134 -2.58 0.38 -11.37
CA LYS A 134 -3.56 -0.47 -12.03
C LYS A 134 -4.95 0.17 -12.03
N CYS A 135 -5.41 0.67 -10.88
CA CYS A 135 -6.69 1.40 -10.81
C CYS A 135 -6.71 2.63 -11.73
N ARG A 136 -5.59 3.35 -11.87
CA ARG A 136 -5.46 4.47 -12.80
C ARG A 136 -5.49 4.02 -14.26
N GLN A 137 -4.86 2.89 -14.59
CA GLN A 137 -4.85 2.33 -15.95
C GLN A 137 -6.22 1.79 -16.36
N ASP A 138 -6.95 1.20 -15.41
CA ASP A 138 -8.31 0.67 -15.63
C ASP A 138 -9.36 1.79 -15.71
N GLN A 139 -9.07 3.00 -15.23
CA GLN A 139 -9.97 4.14 -15.32
C GLN A 139 -10.04 4.68 -16.75
N LEU A 140 -11.26 4.96 -17.23
CA LEU A 140 -11.48 5.62 -18.52
C LEU A 140 -10.77 6.97 -18.57
N SER A 141 -10.30 7.36 -19.76
CA SER A 141 -9.67 8.66 -19.94
C SER A 141 -10.61 9.81 -19.54
N ASN A 142 -10.06 10.93 -19.07
CA ASN A 142 -10.86 12.10 -18.72
C ASN A 142 -11.77 12.54 -19.87
N ARG A 143 -11.29 12.46 -21.12
CA ARG A 143 -12.08 12.77 -22.31
C ARG A 143 -13.25 11.82 -22.48
N THR A 144 -13.02 10.51 -22.36
CA THR A 144 -14.06 9.48 -22.42
C THR A 144 -15.13 9.74 -21.35
N LEU A 145 -14.72 10.11 -20.13
CA LEU A 145 -15.66 10.47 -19.06
C LEU A 145 -16.50 11.70 -19.40
N VAL A 146 -15.90 12.75 -19.97
CA VAL A 146 -16.66 13.94 -20.41
C VAL A 146 -17.60 13.59 -21.58
N LEU A 147 -17.18 12.75 -22.53
CA LEU A 147 -18.02 12.29 -23.64
C LEU A 147 -19.24 11.50 -23.15
N LEU A 148 -19.04 10.58 -22.20
CA LEU A 148 -20.14 9.84 -21.58
C LEU A 148 -21.09 10.78 -20.83
N PHE A 149 -20.55 11.72 -20.05
CA PHE A 149 -21.37 12.71 -19.35
C PHE A 149 -22.12 13.63 -20.32
N TYR A 150 -21.51 14.00 -21.45
CA TYR A 150 -22.16 14.74 -22.54
C TYR A 150 -23.36 13.98 -23.10
N VAL A 151 -23.19 12.69 -23.36
CA VAL A 151 -24.29 11.85 -23.82
C VAL A 151 -25.43 11.83 -22.80
N PHE A 152 -25.14 11.59 -21.51
CA PHE A 152 -26.17 11.57 -20.47
C PHE A 152 -26.86 12.93 -20.25
N ASP A 153 -26.11 14.03 -20.30
CA ASP A 153 -26.65 15.39 -20.18
C ASP A 153 -27.63 15.73 -21.32
N LYS A 154 -27.31 15.30 -22.54
CA LYS A 154 -28.15 15.57 -23.72
C LYS A 154 -29.36 14.66 -23.77
N THR A 155 -29.23 13.38 -23.41
CA THR A 155 -30.36 12.44 -23.40
C THR A 155 -31.34 12.70 -22.26
N SER A 156 -30.85 13.19 -21.12
CA SER A 156 -31.71 13.64 -20.01
C SER A 156 -32.36 15.00 -20.25
N CYS A 157 -32.05 15.68 -21.35
CA CYS A 157 -32.47 17.05 -21.67
C CYS A 157 -32.07 18.09 -20.60
N ALA A 158 -31.13 17.76 -19.70
CA ALA A 158 -30.65 18.68 -18.66
C ALA A 158 -29.89 19.87 -19.25
N ASN A 159 -29.13 19.64 -20.35
CA ASN A 159 -28.38 20.66 -21.07
C ASN A 159 -27.45 21.51 -20.18
N TYR A 160 -26.91 20.91 -19.13
CA TYR A 160 -26.10 21.56 -18.12
C TYR A 160 -24.66 21.82 -18.61
N LEU A 161 -24.11 20.93 -19.43
CA LEU A 161 -22.70 21.01 -19.82
C LEU A 161 -22.37 22.25 -20.64
N SER A 162 -21.37 22.97 -20.18
CA SER A 162 -20.78 24.13 -20.86
C SER A 162 -19.29 24.25 -20.55
N PRO A 163 -18.48 24.86 -21.43
CA PRO A 163 -17.03 25.01 -21.24
C PRO A 163 -16.71 26.14 -20.25
N ASN A 164 -17.13 26.00 -19.00
CA ASN A 164 -16.88 26.95 -17.92
C ASN A 164 -16.34 26.26 -16.66
N ASP A 165 -15.83 27.07 -15.73
CA ASP A 165 -15.21 26.58 -14.49
C ASP A 165 -16.21 25.86 -13.57
N LYS A 166 -17.49 26.24 -13.61
CA LYS A 166 -18.55 25.59 -12.82
C LYS A 166 -18.77 24.13 -13.24
N CYS A 167 -18.82 23.87 -14.55
CA CYS A 167 -18.95 22.51 -15.06
C CYS A 167 -17.68 21.70 -14.79
N ALA A 168 -16.49 22.30 -14.99
CA ALA A 168 -15.23 21.62 -14.70
C ALA A 168 -15.12 21.23 -13.20
N ASP A 169 -15.59 22.08 -12.29
CA ASP A 169 -15.64 21.79 -10.85
C ASP A 169 -16.65 20.67 -10.51
N LEU A 170 -17.81 20.65 -11.17
CA LEU A 170 -18.77 19.55 -11.03
C LEU A 170 -18.16 18.22 -11.48
N LEU A 171 -17.55 18.18 -12.68
CA LEU A 171 -16.93 16.96 -13.20
C LEU A 171 -15.74 16.51 -12.36
N HIS A 172 -14.97 17.45 -11.80
CA HIS A 172 -13.94 17.15 -10.82
C HIS A 172 -14.52 16.42 -9.60
N LYS A 173 -15.63 16.92 -9.04
CA LYS A 173 -16.32 16.30 -7.89
C LYS A 173 -16.92 14.93 -8.23
N LEU A 174 -17.45 14.75 -9.45
CA LEU A 174 -18.04 13.48 -9.88
C LEU A 174 -17.01 12.40 -10.18
N PHE A 175 -15.90 12.76 -10.83
CA PHE A 175 -14.92 11.80 -11.35
C PHE A 175 -13.59 11.76 -10.59
N GLY A 176 -13.37 12.66 -9.62
CA GLY A 176 -12.17 12.68 -8.79
C GLY A 176 -10.89 13.11 -9.53
N VAL A 177 -11.01 13.80 -10.65
CA VAL A 177 -9.88 14.18 -11.54
C VAL A 177 -9.72 15.68 -11.65
N SER A 178 -8.52 16.17 -11.94
CA SER A 178 -8.21 17.60 -11.83
C SER A 178 -9.16 18.51 -12.63
N THR A 179 -9.62 19.60 -12.00
CA THR A 179 -10.49 20.62 -12.62
C THR A 179 -9.88 21.20 -13.90
N LYS A 180 -8.57 21.43 -13.92
CA LYS A 180 -7.84 21.92 -15.09
C LYS A 180 -7.92 20.94 -16.27
N SER A 181 -7.76 19.64 -16.01
CA SER A 181 -7.89 18.63 -17.07
C SER A 181 -9.31 18.57 -17.60
N MET A 182 -10.32 18.61 -16.72
CA MET A 182 -11.73 18.61 -17.13
C MET A 182 -12.10 19.83 -17.97
N LYS A 183 -11.63 21.03 -17.59
CA LYS A 183 -11.82 22.25 -18.36
C LYS A 183 -11.22 22.14 -19.77
N ASN A 184 -10.02 21.57 -19.90
CA ASN A 184 -9.38 21.37 -21.20
C ASN A 184 -10.19 20.43 -22.10
N GLU A 185 -10.72 19.34 -21.55
CA GLU A 185 -11.54 18.40 -22.32
C GLU A 185 -12.91 18.99 -22.70
N LEU A 186 -13.55 19.75 -21.80
CA LEU A 186 -14.76 20.51 -22.13
C LEU A 186 -14.49 21.55 -23.23
N ASP A 187 -13.39 22.28 -23.13
CA ASP A 187 -12.98 23.24 -24.15
C ASP A 187 -12.79 22.57 -25.52
N LEU A 188 -12.19 21.39 -25.55
CA LEU A 188 -12.01 20.61 -26.78
C LEU A 188 -13.37 20.18 -27.37
N ILE A 189 -14.28 19.70 -26.51
CA ILE A 189 -15.63 19.27 -26.92
C ILE A 189 -16.50 20.42 -27.39
N PHE A 190 -16.42 21.62 -26.82
CA PHE A 190 -17.35 22.70 -27.16
C PHE A 190 -16.75 23.82 -28.02
N LYS A 191 -15.44 24.06 -28.00
CA LYS A 191 -14.80 25.17 -28.73
C LYS A 191 -14.17 24.72 -30.05
N LYS A 192 -14.81 25.05 -31.17
CA LYS A 192 -14.31 24.74 -32.54
C LYS A 192 -12.87 25.21 -32.78
N ALA A 193 -12.49 26.38 -32.28
CA ALA A 193 -11.14 26.93 -32.43
C ALA A 193 -10.04 26.06 -31.79
N LYS A 194 -10.37 25.29 -30.73
CA LYS A 194 -9.46 24.32 -30.11
C LYS A 194 -9.34 23.05 -30.96
N ARG A 195 -10.43 22.61 -31.59
CA ARG A 195 -10.44 21.43 -32.49
C ARG A 195 -9.62 21.68 -33.76
N ALA A 196 -9.78 22.86 -34.36
CA ALA A 196 -9.05 23.23 -35.58
C ALA A 196 -7.52 23.30 -35.40
N LYS A 197 -7.05 23.50 -34.16
CA LYS A 197 -5.62 23.54 -33.80
C LYS A 197 -5.09 22.19 -33.31
N MET A 198 -5.83 21.09 -33.46
CA MET A 198 -5.39 19.77 -33.00
C MET A 198 -4.27 19.20 -33.86
N GLU A 199 -3.18 18.83 -33.20
CA GLU A 199 -2.09 18.06 -33.79
C GLU A 199 -2.55 16.63 -34.16
N SER A 200 -1.82 15.99 -35.09
CA SER A 200 -2.12 14.63 -35.57
C SER A 200 -2.13 13.59 -34.43
N ARG A 201 -1.19 13.69 -33.49
CA ARG A 201 -1.13 12.81 -32.30
C ARG A 201 -2.37 12.95 -31.42
N LEU A 202 -2.82 14.18 -31.18
CA LEU A 202 -3.98 14.44 -30.34
C LEU A 202 -5.27 13.91 -30.99
N ARG A 203 -5.38 13.91 -32.33
CA ARG A 203 -6.51 13.28 -33.04
C ARG A 203 -6.62 11.78 -32.78
N VAL A 204 -5.49 11.06 -32.78
CA VAL A 204 -5.49 9.61 -32.49
C VAL A 204 -5.99 9.36 -31.07
N GLU A 205 -5.55 10.15 -30.10
CA GLU A 205 -6.02 10.05 -28.71
C GLU A 205 -7.51 10.40 -28.56
N VAL A 206 -8.01 11.37 -29.33
CA VAL A 206 -9.44 11.72 -29.38
C VAL A 206 -10.25 10.56 -29.94
N ASN A 207 -9.86 9.99 -31.08
CA ASN A 207 -10.56 8.85 -31.69
C ASN A 207 -10.61 7.66 -30.73
N LYS A 208 -9.49 7.33 -30.08
CA LYS A 208 -9.47 6.28 -29.05
C LYS A 208 -10.45 6.57 -27.90
N SER A 209 -10.58 7.84 -27.49
CA SER A 209 -11.52 8.22 -26.43
C SER A 209 -12.98 8.05 -26.85
N PHE A 210 -13.31 8.28 -28.12
CA PHE A 210 -14.62 8.01 -28.70
C PHE A 210 -14.89 6.51 -28.77
N GLU A 211 -13.94 5.71 -29.27
CA GLU A 211 -14.05 4.24 -29.31
C GLU A 211 -14.33 3.66 -27.92
N ASP A 212 -13.60 4.12 -26.90
CA ASP A 212 -13.80 3.66 -25.52
C ASP A 212 -15.17 4.08 -24.98
N ALA A 213 -15.67 5.28 -25.32
CA ALA A 213 -17.02 5.71 -24.96
C ALA A 213 -18.10 4.88 -25.69
N PHE A 214 -17.90 4.54 -26.97
CA PHE A 214 -18.81 3.66 -27.70
C PHE A 214 -18.90 2.29 -27.06
N LYS A 215 -17.77 1.66 -26.72
CA LYS A 215 -17.77 0.35 -26.04
C LYS A 215 -18.60 0.35 -24.76
N VAL A 216 -18.50 1.41 -23.96
CA VAL A 216 -19.31 1.57 -22.74
C VAL A 216 -20.80 1.66 -23.07
N LEU A 217 -21.18 2.53 -24.01
CA LEU A 217 -22.59 2.71 -24.40
C LEU A 217 -23.19 1.47 -25.07
N GLU A 218 -22.40 0.75 -25.87
CA GLU A 218 -22.77 -0.54 -26.47
C GLU A 218 -22.99 -1.61 -25.40
N THR A 219 -22.09 -1.70 -24.42
CA THR A 219 -22.23 -2.61 -23.28
C THR A 219 -23.49 -2.30 -22.47
N MET A 220 -23.81 -1.01 -22.30
CA MET A 220 -25.05 -0.56 -21.66
C MET A 220 -26.30 -0.73 -22.54
N GLN A 221 -26.13 -1.13 -23.81
CA GLN A 221 -27.19 -1.20 -24.82
C GLN A 221 -27.92 0.15 -25.03
N PHE A 222 -27.21 1.27 -24.86
CA PHE A 222 -27.81 2.60 -24.91
C PHE A 222 -27.80 3.21 -26.32
N SER A 223 -28.78 2.83 -27.13
CA SER A 223 -28.82 3.14 -28.58
C SER A 223 -28.88 4.64 -28.90
N GLU A 224 -29.64 5.40 -28.12
CA GLU A 224 -29.79 6.86 -28.24
C GLU A 224 -28.46 7.56 -27.96
N GLY A 225 -27.75 7.09 -26.93
CA GLY A 225 -26.43 7.62 -26.59
C GLY A 225 -25.41 7.40 -27.69
N ILE A 226 -25.40 6.21 -28.31
CA ILE A 226 -24.54 5.90 -29.45
C ILE A 226 -24.81 6.84 -30.63
N LYS A 227 -26.09 7.12 -30.95
CA LYS A 227 -26.46 8.05 -32.03
C LYS A 227 -25.93 9.46 -31.77
N LEU A 228 -26.09 9.97 -30.55
CA LEU A 228 -25.58 11.28 -30.15
C LEU A 228 -24.05 11.36 -30.19
N LEU A 229 -23.38 10.31 -29.72
CA LEU A 229 -21.92 10.28 -29.72
C LEU A 229 -21.35 10.24 -31.16
N LYS A 230 -21.98 9.48 -32.08
CA LYS A 230 -21.63 9.50 -33.51
C LYS A 230 -21.80 10.88 -34.14
N GLN A 231 -22.87 11.60 -33.80
CA GLN A 231 -23.06 12.97 -34.28
C GLN A 231 -21.96 13.90 -33.80
N LEU A 232 -21.54 13.77 -32.53
CA LEU A 232 -20.46 14.57 -31.97
C LEU A 232 -19.12 14.22 -32.62
N GLU A 233 -18.80 12.94 -32.81
CA GLU A 233 -17.59 12.47 -33.47
C GLU A 233 -17.46 13.03 -34.90
N GLN A 234 -18.55 13.03 -35.67
CA GLN A 234 -18.56 13.63 -37.01
C GLN A 234 -18.22 15.13 -36.99
N GLN A 235 -18.58 15.85 -35.93
CA GLN A 235 -18.21 17.26 -35.78
C GLN A 235 -16.72 17.46 -35.43
N PHE A 236 -16.06 16.44 -34.91
CA PHE A 236 -14.61 16.43 -34.65
C PHE A 236 -13.80 16.11 -35.92
N LEU A 237 -14.35 15.29 -36.82
CA LEU A 237 -13.70 14.93 -38.09
C LEU A 237 -13.85 16.01 -39.17
N ARG A 238 -14.89 16.85 -39.09
CA ARG A 238 -15.15 17.96 -40.04
C ARG A 238 -14.46 19.28 -39.69
N SER A 239 -13.76 19.36 -38.55
CA SER A 239 -13.07 20.55 -38.04
C SER A 239 -11.56 20.45 -38.18
#